data_AF-A0A3D6BZX3-F1
#
_entry.id   AF-A0A3D6BZX3-F1
#
_cell.length_a   1.000
_cell.length_b   1.000
_cell.length_c   1.000
_cell.angle_alpha   90.00
_cell.angle_beta   90.00
_cell.angle_gamma   90.00
#
_symmetry.space_group_name_H-M   'P 1'
#
loop_
_entity.id
_entity.type
_entity.pdbx_description
1 polymer ?
#
loop_
_entity_poly.entity_id
_entity_poly.type
_entity_poly.pdbx_seq_one_letter_code
_entity_poly.pdbx_strand_id
1 'polypeptide(L)'
;MDSFPANQGPVEQSFSWIKRGLDPTQSYIIFEHDLKHRGESIFDPSHRIYAFLKEKKMGWQQVVDMDLATEYLVVQVPAGKEDAVLGKILGFGFSEHIVFYIFKAEEV
;
A
#
# COMPACT_ATOMS: atom_id res chain seq x y z
N MET A 1 -34.33 10.64 -7.51
CA MET A 1 -33.46 11.23 -6.47
C MET A 1 -32.62 10.07 -5.97
N ASP A 2 -31.57 9.79 -6.71
CA ASP A 2 -30.72 8.63 -6.50
C ASP A 2 -29.66 9.05 -5.51
N SER A 3 -29.84 8.60 -4.26
CA SER A 3 -28.84 8.73 -3.22
C SER A 3 -27.66 7.84 -3.57
N PHE A 4 -26.58 8.45 -4.07
CA PHE A 4 -25.26 7.83 -4.08
C PHE A 4 -24.96 7.33 -2.65
N PRO A 5 -24.47 6.09 -2.46
CA PRO A 5 -23.97 5.71 -1.16
C PRO A 5 -22.88 6.71 -0.78
N ALA A 6 -23.01 7.29 0.41
CA ALA A 6 -21.97 8.14 0.99
C ALA A 6 -20.65 7.41 0.79
N ASN A 7 -19.75 8.02 0.03
CA ASN A 7 -18.39 7.58 -0.17
C ASN A 7 -17.82 7.33 1.23
N GLN A 8 -17.84 6.07 1.67
CA GLN A 8 -17.26 5.68 2.94
C GLN A 8 -15.79 6.01 2.76
N GLY A 9 -15.36 7.11 3.37
CA GLY A 9 -13.94 7.45 3.43
C GLY A 9 -13.16 6.19 3.84
N PRO A 10 -11.92 6.05 3.36
CA PRO A 10 -11.16 4.83 3.57
C PRO A 10 -11.25 4.42 5.04
N VAL A 11 -11.55 3.15 5.27
CA VAL A 11 -11.77 2.60 6.61
C VAL A 11 -10.51 2.85 7.44
N GLU A 12 -10.50 3.98 8.16
CA GLU A 12 -9.34 4.52 8.88
C GLU A 12 -8.81 3.56 9.96
N GLN A 13 -9.61 2.53 10.30
CA GLN A 13 -9.33 1.57 11.35
C GLN A 13 -8.48 0.38 10.90
N SER A 14 -8.52 -0.03 9.62
CA SER A 14 -8.01 -1.36 9.21
C SER A 14 -6.48 -1.51 9.27
N PHE A 15 -5.73 -0.41 9.28
CA PHE A 15 -4.27 -0.42 9.30
C PHE A 15 -3.66 0.59 10.29
N SER A 16 -4.44 1.04 11.27
CA SER A 16 -3.94 1.92 12.35
C SER A 16 -2.76 1.31 13.11
N TRP A 17 -2.71 -0.02 13.21
CA TRP A 17 -1.58 -0.73 13.80
C TRP A 17 -0.31 -0.66 12.94
N ILE A 18 -0.43 -0.67 11.60
CA ILE A 18 0.69 -0.45 10.68
C ILE A 18 1.27 0.94 10.94
N LYS A 19 0.41 1.98 10.93
CA LYS A 19 0.83 3.37 11.13
C LYS A 19 1.64 3.58 12.42
N ARG A 20 1.27 2.92 13.53
CA ARG A 20 1.98 3.04 14.82
C ARG A 20 3.42 2.53 14.79
N GLY A 21 3.74 1.62 13.87
CA GLY A 21 5.09 1.06 13.71
C GLY A 21 5.95 1.77 12.66
N LEU A 22 5.41 2.75 11.95
CA LEU A 22 6.14 3.48 10.90
C LEU A 22 6.99 4.60 11.51
N ASP A 23 8.15 4.84 10.91
CA ASP A 23 9.03 5.93 11.27
C ASP A 23 8.45 7.25 10.70
N PRO A 24 8.08 8.24 11.54
CA PRO A 24 7.46 9.47 11.07
C PRO A 24 8.39 10.35 10.21
N THR A 25 9.70 10.09 10.23
CA THR A 25 10.69 10.79 9.38
C THR A 25 10.75 10.24 7.95
N GLN A 26 10.02 9.16 7.68
CA GLN A 26 10.03 8.45 6.40
C GLN A 26 8.66 8.53 5.73
N SER A 27 8.67 8.42 4.40
CA SER A 27 7.43 8.33 3.63
C SER A 27 7.13 6.88 3.28
N TYR A 28 5.86 6.55 3.13
CA TYR A 28 5.41 5.19 2.86
C TYR A 28 4.27 5.18 1.85
N ILE A 29 4.22 4.12 1.06
CA ILE A 29 3.05 3.76 0.27
C ILE A 29 2.54 2.43 0.80
N ILE A 30 1.29 2.38 1.23
CA ILE A 30 0.64 1.16 1.68
C ILE A 30 -0.35 0.75 0.60
N PHE A 31 -0.14 -0.43 0.02
CA PHE A 31 -1.10 -1.07 -0.87
C PHE A 31 -1.94 -2.05 -0.07
N GLU A 32 -3.25 -2.02 -0.27
CA GLU A 32 -4.24 -2.87 0.38
C GLU A 32 -4.92 -3.75 -0.68
N HIS A 33 -5.00 -5.04 -0.39
CA HIS A 33 -5.64 -6.04 -1.22
C HIS A 33 -6.61 -6.87 -0.37
N ASP A 34 -7.88 -6.89 -0.76
CA ASP A 34 -8.90 -7.70 -0.11
C ASP A 34 -8.83 -9.15 -0.60
N LEU A 35 -8.47 -10.07 0.29
CA LEU A 35 -8.38 -11.50 -0.02
C LEU A 35 -9.76 -12.15 -0.15
N LYS A 36 -10.84 -11.54 0.38
CA LYS A 36 -12.21 -12.08 0.29
C LYS A 36 -12.73 -12.11 -1.14
N HIS A 37 -12.27 -11.18 -1.98
CA HIS A 37 -12.75 -11.02 -3.35
C HIS A 37 -12.03 -11.90 -4.37
N ARG A 38 -10.77 -12.30 -4.12
CA ARG A 38 -9.97 -13.07 -5.09
C ARG A 38 -9.32 -14.34 -4.55
N GLY A 39 -9.29 -14.56 -3.23
CA GLY A 39 -8.71 -15.76 -2.60
C GLY A 39 -7.19 -15.88 -2.69
N GLU A 40 -6.55 -15.19 -3.62
CA GLU A 40 -5.10 -15.24 -3.87
C GLU A 40 -4.45 -13.87 -3.64
N SER A 41 -3.22 -13.90 -3.12
CA SER A 41 -2.36 -12.73 -2.99
C SER A 41 -1.98 -12.18 -4.36
N ILE A 42 -2.06 -10.85 -4.52
CA ILE A 42 -1.51 -10.16 -5.70
C ILE A 42 -0.08 -9.67 -5.48
N PHE A 43 0.48 -9.91 -4.29
CA PHE A 43 1.82 -9.52 -3.88
C PHE A 43 2.78 -10.69 -4.04
N ASP A 44 2.80 -11.29 -5.24
CA ASP A 44 3.71 -12.41 -5.55
C ASP A 44 5.16 -11.90 -5.66
N PRO A 45 6.12 -12.47 -4.92
CA PRO A 45 7.53 -12.05 -4.94
C PRO A 45 8.21 -12.09 -6.31
N SER A 46 7.66 -12.84 -7.27
CA SER A 46 8.14 -12.91 -8.66
C SER A 46 7.77 -11.67 -9.47
N HIS A 47 6.89 -10.81 -8.95
CA HIS A 47 6.53 -9.55 -9.59
C HIS A 47 7.73 -8.60 -9.73
N ARG A 48 7.78 -7.88 -10.86
CA ARG A 48 8.87 -6.94 -11.18
C ARG A 48 9.05 -5.83 -10.15
N ILE A 49 8.01 -5.54 -9.36
CA ILE A 49 8.06 -4.60 -8.24
C ILE A 49 9.16 -4.96 -7.24
N TYR A 50 9.30 -6.23 -6.84
CA TYR A 50 10.29 -6.62 -5.82
C TYR A 50 11.71 -6.48 -6.34
N ALA A 51 11.94 -6.75 -7.62
CA ALA A 51 13.22 -6.49 -8.27
C ALA A 51 13.54 -4.98 -8.27
N PHE A 52 12.57 -4.14 -8.59
CA PHE A 52 12.71 -2.68 -8.54
C PHE A 52 13.00 -2.16 -7.13
N LEU A 53 12.25 -2.61 -6.13
CA LEU A 53 12.43 -2.19 -4.73
C LEU A 53 13.83 -2.58 -4.23
N LYS A 54 14.29 -3.78 -4.56
CA LYS A 54 15.65 -4.26 -4.25
C LYS A 54 16.72 -3.43 -4.93
N GLU A 55 16.57 -3.12 -6.22
CA GLU A 55 17.52 -2.28 -6.97
C GLU A 55 17.63 -0.88 -6.34
N LYS A 56 16.50 -0.31 -5.91
CA LYS A 56 16.45 1.02 -5.27
C LYS A 56 16.81 1.00 -3.79
N LYS A 57 17.10 -0.17 -3.21
CA LYS A 57 17.38 -0.36 -1.77
C LYS A 57 16.27 0.23 -0.89
N MET A 58 15.02 0.15 -1.34
CA MET A 58 13.86 0.58 -0.57
C MET A 58 13.55 -0.47 0.50
N GLY A 59 12.99 -0.06 1.63
CA GLY A 59 12.40 -0.99 2.59
C GLY A 59 11.01 -1.42 2.10
N TRP A 60 10.64 -2.67 2.30
CA TRP A 60 9.25 -3.11 2.11
C TRP A 60 8.90 -4.22 3.07
N GLN A 61 7.61 -4.32 3.40
CA GLN A 61 7.06 -5.35 4.25
C GLN A 61 5.68 -5.76 3.76
N GLN A 62 5.46 -7.05 3.64
CA GLN A 62 4.15 -7.64 3.36
C GLN A 62 3.54 -8.11 4.67
N VAL A 63 2.29 -7.76 4.93
CA VAL A 63 1.58 -8.18 6.13
C VAL A 63 0.19 -8.65 5.78
N VAL A 64 -0.21 -9.80 6.33
CA VAL A 64 -1.54 -10.35 6.18
C VAL A 64 -2.29 -10.15 7.49
N ASP A 65 -3.39 -9.40 7.43
CA ASP A 65 -4.37 -9.29 8.51
C ASP A 65 -5.41 -10.39 8.31
N MET A 66 -5.27 -11.47 9.07
CA MET A 66 -6.15 -12.64 8.98
C MET A 66 -7.56 -12.37 9.50
N ASP A 67 -7.73 -11.41 10.42
CA ASP A 67 -9.04 -11.05 10.97
C ASP A 67 -9.88 -10.28 9.94
N LEU A 68 -9.23 -9.38 9.21
CA LEU A 68 -9.85 -8.62 8.13
C LEU A 68 -9.85 -9.37 6.78
N ALA A 69 -9.07 -10.45 6.68
CA ALA A 69 -8.72 -11.13 5.43
C ALA A 69 -8.21 -10.13 4.38
N THR A 70 -7.30 -9.27 4.81
CA THR A 70 -6.73 -8.20 4.01
C THR A 70 -5.22 -8.33 4.01
N GLU A 71 -4.62 -8.13 2.86
CA GLU A 71 -3.19 -8.14 2.68
C GLU A 71 -2.67 -6.74 2.39
N TYR A 72 -1.56 -6.38 3.04
CA TYR A 72 -0.93 -5.09 2.92
C TYR A 72 0.49 -5.24 2.41
N LEU A 73 0.88 -4.43 1.42
CA LEU A 73 2.27 -4.20 1.06
C LEU A 73 2.66 -2.78 1.45
N VAL A 74 3.51 -2.67 2.46
CA VAL A 74 4.07 -1.41 2.95
C VAL A 74 5.40 -1.19 2.27
N VAL A 75 5.53 -0.11 1.51
CA VAL A 75 6.77 0.28 0.82
C VAL A 75 7.28 1.57 1.44
N GLN A 76 8.51 1.55 1.94
CA GLN A 76 9.21 2.74 2.38
C GLN A 76 9.74 3.50 1.17
N VAL A 77 9.47 4.80 1.12
CA VAL A 77 9.78 5.68 0.00
C VAL A 77 10.56 6.89 0.51
N PRO A 78 11.60 7.34 -0.23
CA PRO A 78 12.23 8.61 0.08
C PRO A 78 11.23 9.76 0.02
N ALA A 79 11.27 10.64 1.01
CA ALA A 79 10.40 11.82 1.05
C ALA A 79 10.51 12.64 -0.25
N GLY A 80 9.36 13.07 -0.78
CA GLY A 80 9.26 13.83 -2.02
C GLY A 80 9.39 13.00 -3.31
N LYS A 81 9.39 11.66 -3.22
CA LYS A 81 9.42 10.74 -4.38
C LYS A 81 8.22 9.79 -4.43
N GLU A 82 7.20 10.01 -3.62
CA GLU A 82 6.04 9.15 -3.45
C GLU A 82 5.32 8.92 -4.77
N ASP A 83 4.96 10.00 -5.47
CA ASP A 83 4.24 9.93 -6.75
C ASP A 83 5.06 9.20 -7.84
N ALA A 84 6.36 9.48 -7.91
CA ALA A 84 7.24 8.87 -8.90
C ALA A 84 7.43 7.37 -8.66
N VAL A 85 7.49 6.95 -7.39
CA VAL A 85 7.60 5.54 -7.00
C VAL A 85 6.26 4.83 -7.19
N LEU A 86 5.16 5.45 -6.79
CA LEU A 86 3.80 4.94 -7.02
C LEU A 86 3.55 4.68 -8.51
N GLY A 87 3.85 5.66 -9.38
CA GLY A 87 3.66 5.50 -10.82
C GLY A 87 4.46 4.34 -11.41
N LYS A 88 5.69 4.10 -10.93
CA LYS A 88 6.49 2.94 -11.34
C LYS A 88 5.88 1.63 -10.85
N ILE A 89 5.44 1.61 -9.60
CA ILE A 89 4.82 0.43 -8.99
C ILE A 89 3.54 0.04 -9.73
N LEU A 90 2.65 0.98 -10.00
CA LEU A 90 1.44 0.75 -10.78
C LEU A 90 1.77 0.28 -12.21
N GLY A 91 2.82 0.84 -12.83
CA GLY A 91 3.33 0.41 -14.13
C GLY A 91 3.89 -1.02 -14.17
N PHE A 92 4.17 -1.64 -13.03
CA PHE A 92 4.61 -3.04 -12.94
C PHE A 92 3.46 -4.06 -12.89
N GLY A 93 2.21 -3.60 -12.87
CA GLY A 93 1.04 -4.45 -13.11
C GLY A 93 0.27 -4.87 -11.87
N PHE A 94 0.16 -4.02 -10.84
CA PHE A 94 -0.89 -4.24 -9.85
C PHE A 94 -2.27 -4.13 -10.52
N SER A 95 -3.17 -5.06 -10.18
CA SER A 95 -4.51 -5.14 -10.77
C SER A 95 -5.31 -3.86 -10.49
N GLU A 96 -6.28 -3.55 -11.36
CA GLU A 96 -7.11 -2.32 -11.33
C GLU A 96 -7.94 -2.12 -10.04
N HIS A 97 -7.89 -3.07 -9.11
CA HIS A 97 -8.66 -3.07 -7.85
C HIS A 97 -7.77 -3.03 -6.61
N ILE A 98 -6.58 -2.43 -6.70
CA ILE A 98 -5.73 -2.21 -5.53
C ILE A 98 -6.02 -0.84 -4.91
N VAL A 99 -6.24 -0.80 -3.60
CA VAL A 99 -6.34 0.45 -2.86
C VAL A 99 -4.95 0.83 -2.39
N PHE A 100 -4.58 2.10 -2.45
CA PHE A 100 -3.30 2.56 -1.94
C PHE A 100 -3.42 3.84 -1.13
N TYR A 101 -2.51 3.99 -0.17
CA TYR A 101 -2.41 5.12 0.74
C TYR A 101 -0.99 5.65 0.74
N ILE A 102 -0.84 6.98 0.71
CA ILE A 102 0.46 7.64 0.79
C ILE A 102 0.58 8.30 2.17
N PHE A 103 1.62 7.94 2.89
CA PHE A 103 2.07 8.59 4.11
C PHE A 103 3.30 9.40 3.79
N LYS A 104 3.21 10.72 3.93
CA LYS A 104 4.37 11.59 3.79
C LYS A 104 5.02 11.73 5.16
N ALA A 105 6.35 11.81 5.16
CA ALA A 105 7.10 12.18 6.35
C ALA A 105 6.60 13.55 6.85
N GLU A 106 6.60 13.75 8.17
CA GLU A 106 6.33 15.08 8.71
C GLU A 106 7.41 16.06 8.22
N GLU A 107 7.00 17.20 7.65
CA GLU A 107 7.92 18.29 7.35
C GLU A 107 8.46 18.83 8.68
N VAL A 108 9.77 18.63 8.92
CA VAL A 108 10.49 19.16 10.08
C VAL A 108 10.93 20.59 9.81
#